data_AF-A0A132AD76-F1
#
_entry.id   AF-A0A132AD76-F1
#
_cell.length_a   1.000
_cell.length_b   1.000
_cell.length_c   1.000
_cell.angle_alpha   90.00
_cell.angle_beta   90.00
_cell.angle_gamma   90.00
#
_symmetry.space_group_name_H-M   'P 1'
#
loop_
_entity.id
_entity.type
_entity.pdbx_description
1 polymer ?
#
loop_
_entity_poly.entity_id
_entity_poly.type
_entity_poly.pdbx_seq_one_letter_code
_entity_poly.pdbx_strand_id
1 'polypeptide(L)'
;MREIVHIQAGQCGNQIGAKFWEVISDEHGIDPTGTYHGDSPLQLERINVYYNEASGGKYVPRAVLLDLEPGTMDSVRSGVFGTLFRPDNFIFGQSGAGNNWAKGHYTEGAELVDTVLDVVRKEAEGCDCLQGFQLAHSLGGGTGSGMGTLLISKIREEGLKMAATFIGNSTAIQELFKRISEQFTAFLHWYTGEGMDEMEFTEAESNMNDLVSEYQQYQEATADDEDVYEEEESPETA
;
A
#
# COMPACT_ATOMS: atom_id res chain seq x y z
N MET A 1 18.62 -18.39 1.36
CA MET A 1 18.30 -18.11 2.78
C MET A 1 16.79 -18.13 2.87
N ARG A 2 16.09 -17.06 3.24
CA ARG A 2 14.64 -16.98 3.26
C ARG A 2 14.25 -15.61 2.69
N GLU A 3 14.24 -15.49 1.37
CA GLU A 3 14.03 -14.22 0.67
C GLU A 3 12.55 -13.96 0.35
N ILE A 4 12.13 -12.69 0.40
CA ILE A 4 10.76 -12.25 0.12
C ILE A 4 10.81 -11.21 -1.00
N VAL A 5 10.00 -11.41 -2.04
CA VAL A 5 9.76 -10.39 -3.07
C VAL A 5 8.56 -9.55 -2.64
N HIS A 6 8.77 -8.25 -2.48
CA HIS A 6 7.71 -7.31 -2.14
C HIS A 6 7.09 -6.72 -3.41
N ILE A 7 5.77 -6.62 -3.47
CA ILE A 7 5.01 -6.10 -4.60
C ILE A 7 4.05 -5.03 -4.09
N GLN A 8 4.01 -3.88 -4.75
CA GLN A 8 3.16 -2.75 -4.39
C GLN A 8 2.26 -2.42 -5.58
N ALA A 9 0.94 -2.42 -5.38
CA ALA A 9 -0.03 -2.26 -6.46
C ALA A 9 -1.02 -1.11 -6.21
N GLY A 10 -1.04 -0.17 -7.15
CA GLY A 10 -1.91 1.00 -7.12
C GLY A 10 -1.44 2.08 -6.13
N GLN A 11 -2.07 3.25 -6.18
CA GLN A 11 -1.75 4.41 -5.34
C GLN A 11 -1.53 4.05 -3.87
N CYS A 12 -2.53 3.47 -3.21
CA CYS A 12 -2.46 3.10 -1.80
C CYS A 12 -1.35 2.06 -1.51
N GLY A 13 -1.19 1.06 -2.37
CA GLY A 13 -0.14 0.05 -2.20
C GLY A 13 1.26 0.64 -2.28
N ASN A 14 1.48 1.59 -3.21
CA ASN A 14 2.75 2.30 -3.37
C ASN A 14 3.02 3.28 -2.23
N GLN A 15 2.01 3.98 -1.71
CA GLN A 15 2.17 4.88 -0.55
C GLN A 15 2.56 4.12 0.73
N ILE A 16 1.81 3.07 1.07
CA ILE A 16 2.11 2.22 2.23
C ILE A 16 3.44 1.50 2.04
N GLY A 17 3.70 1.05 0.82
CA GLY A 17 4.96 0.41 0.46
C GLY A 17 6.16 1.34 0.61
N ALA A 18 6.07 2.59 0.17
CA ALA A 18 7.13 3.59 0.36
C ALA A 18 7.43 3.81 1.84
N LYS A 19 6.39 4.01 2.67
CA LYS A 19 6.54 4.15 4.13
C LYS A 19 7.10 2.90 4.79
N PHE A 20 6.70 1.71 4.33
CA PHE A 20 7.28 0.46 4.78
C PHE A 20 8.80 0.44 4.52
N TRP A 21 9.25 0.77 3.31
CA TRP A 21 10.67 0.79 2.97
C TRP A 21 11.46 1.87 3.70
N GLU A 22 10.88 3.03 3.97
CA GLU A 22 11.47 4.05 4.84
C GLU A 22 11.79 3.46 6.22
N VAL A 23 10.77 2.93 6.90
CA VAL A 23 10.90 2.39 8.26
C VAL A 23 11.89 1.23 8.32
N ILE A 24 11.80 0.26 7.40
CA ILE A 24 12.74 -0.87 7.43
C ILE A 24 14.16 -0.48 7.00
N SER A 25 14.33 0.55 6.17
CA SER A 25 15.67 1.07 5.84
C SER A 25 16.31 1.69 7.07
N ASP A 26 15.55 2.50 7.82
CA ASP A 26 16.02 3.11 9.06
C ASP A 26 16.35 2.07 10.13
N GLU A 27 15.50 1.05 10.32
CA GLU A 27 15.76 -0.07 11.24
C GLU A 27 17.05 -0.83 10.89
N HIS A 28 17.30 -1.03 9.59
CA HIS A 28 18.50 -1.70 9.08
C HIS A 28 19.71 -0.75 8.91
N GLY A 29 19.56 0.54 9.21
CA GLY A 29 20.63 1.54 9.05
C GLY A 29 21.08 1.74 7.60
N ILE A 30 20.16 1.60 6.64
CA ILE A 30 20.42 1.81 5.21
C ILE A 30 20.00 3.22 4.82
N ASP A 31 20.93 3.99 4.24
CA ASP A 31 20.64 5.33 3.76
C ASP A 31 19.91 5.31 2.40
N PRO A 32 19.39 6.46 1.92
CA PRO A 32 18.75 6.56 0.61
C PRO A 32 19.63 6.19 -0.60
N THR A 33 20.95 6.10 -0.42
CA THR A 33 21.91 5.68 -1.45
C THR A 33 22.12 4.17 -1.50
N GLY A 34 21.53 3.44 -0.55
CA GLY A 34 21.67 2.01 -0.33
C GLY A 34 22.90 1.64 0.51
N THR A 35 23.59 2.60 1.12
CA THR A 35 24.81 2.36 1.91
C THR A 35 24.47 2.11 3.37
N TYR A 36 25.11 1.12 3.97
CA TYR A 36 24.92 0.81 5.39
C TYR A 36 25.73 1.75 6.29
N HIS A 37 25.02 2.39 7.22
CA HIS A 37 25.54 3.29 8.25
C HIS A 37 25.10 2.89 9.67
N GLY A 38 24.60 1.66 9.85
CA GLY A 38 24.14 1.15 11.14
C GLY A 38 25.27 0.89 12.14
N ASP A 39 24.88 0.76 13.40
CA ASP A 39 25.76 0.61 14.57
C ASP A 39 25.76 -0.82 15.14
N SER A 40 24.82 -1.67 14.71
CA SER A 40 24.61 -3.00 15.26
C SER A 40 24.79 -4.12 14.22
N PRO A 41 25.61 -5.15 14.48
CA PRO A 41 25.78 -6.27 13.55
C PRO A 41 24.50 -7.07 13.33
N LEU A 42 23.52 -6.98 14.24
CA LEU A 42 22.21 -7.62 14.10
C LEU A 42 21.40 -7.04 12.94
N GLN A 43 21.62 -5.77 12.58
CA GLN A 43 20.95 -5.13 11.45
C GLN A 43 21.31 -5.80 10.12
N LEU A 44 22.51 -6.37 10.00
CA LEU A 44 22.95 -7.06 8.79
C LEU A 44 22.67 -8.56 8.77
N GLU A 45 22.33 -9.18 9.92
CA GLU A 45 22.22 -10.64 10.03
C GLU A 45 21.17 -11.24 9.08
N ARG A 46 20.09 -10.51 8.80
CA ARG A 46 18.97 -10.96 7.94
C ARG A 46 18.56 -9.95 6.88
N ILE A 47 19.44 -9.02 6.53
CA ILE A 47 19.14 -7.98 5.56
C ILE A 47 18.78 -8.54 4.16
N ASN A 48 19.36 -9.69 3.82
CA ASN A 48 19.13 -10.41 2.57
C ASN A 48 17.68 -10.91 2.38
N VAL A 49 16.84 -10.85 3.41
CA VAL A 49 15.41 -11.22 3.31
C VAL A 49 14.70 -10.24 2.38
N TYR A 50 14.94 -8.94 2.56
CA TYR A 50 14.28 -7.86 1.82
C TYR A 50 15.20 -7.17 0.81
N TYR A 51 16.52 -7.19 1.02
CA TYR A 51 17.48 -6.49 0.16
C TYR A 51 18.32 -7.46 -0.68
N ASN A 52 18.63 -7.03 -1.89
CA ASN A 52 19.70 -7.55 -2.72
C ASN A 52 21.00 -6.80 -2.40
N GLU A 53 22.10 -7.52 -2.20
CA GLU A 53 23.43 -6.90 -2.10
C GLU A 53 24.00 -6.69 -3.51
N ALA A 54 24.10 -5.43 -3.92
CA ALA A 54 24.73 -5.02 -5.17
C ALA A 54 26.23 -4.75 -4.97
N SER A 55 26.96 -4.68 -6.10
CA SER A 55 28.38 -4.37 -6.09
C SER A 55 28.68 -3.05 -5.37
N GLY A 56 29.69 -3.06 -4.48
CA GLY A 56 30.09 -1.87 -3.73
C GLY A 56 29.41 -1.73 -2.37
N GLY A 57 28.84 -2.79 -1.82
CA GLY A 57 28.20 -2.79 -0.48
C GLY A 57 26.90 -2.00 -0.45
N LYS A 58 26.21 -1.92 -1.60
CA LYS A 58 24.92 -1.25 -1.72
C LYS A 58 23.79 -2.24 -1.59
N TYR A 59 22.79 -1.91 -0.79
CA TYR A 59 21.60 -2.71 -0.60
C TYR A 59 20.45 -2.13 -1.42
N VAL A 60 19.83 -2.98 -2.24
CA VAL A 60 18.72 -2.60 -3.14
C VAL A 60 17.49 -3.40 -2.75
N PRO A 61 16.35 -2.76 -2.43
CA PRO A 61 15.08 -3.41 -2.13
C PRO A 61 14.68 -4.44 -3.20
N ARG A 62 14.26 -5.62 -2.75
CA ARG A 62 13.58 -6.61 -3.60
C ARG A 62 12.10 -6.24 -3.72
N ALA A 63 11.84 -5.10 -4.35
CA ALA A 63 10.51 -4.54 -4.53
C ALA A 63 10.14 -4.42 -6.02
N VAL A 64 8.88 -4.67 -6.34
CA VAL A 64 8.25 -4.42 -7.64
C VAL A 64 7.11 -3.43 -7.43
N LEU A 65 7.17 -2.30 -8.11
CA LEU A 65 6.20 -1.22 -7.98
C LEU A 65 5.35 -1.16 -9.25
N LEU A 66 4.04 -1.23 -9.09
CA LEU A 66 3.13 -1.20 -10.22
C LEU A 66 1.94 -0.29 -10.02
N ASP A 67 1.56 0.40 -11.08
CA ASP A 67 0.31 1.15 -11.17
C ASP A 67 -0.18 1.23 -12.62
N LEU A 68 -1.47 1.44 -12.84
CA LEU A 68 -2.01 1.70 -14.18
C LEU A 68 -1.90 3.19 -14.56
N GLU A 69 -1.59 4.04 -13.58
CA GLU A 69 -1.37 5.47 -13.76
C GLU A 69 0.10 5.84 -13.53
N PRO A 70 0.68 6.73 -14.37
CA PRO A 70 2.07 7.15 -14.20
C PRO A 70 2.30 8.03 -12.97
N GLY A 71 1.29 8.79 -12.53
CA GLY A 71 1.45 9.83 -11.52
C GLY A 71 1.97 9.32 -10.17
N THR A 72 1.55 8.13 -9.75
CA THR A 72 2.00 7.52 -8.49
C THR A 72 3.51 7.21 -8.51
N MET A 73 4.07 6.86 -9.68
CA MET A 73 5.49 6.53 -9.78
C MET A 73 6.38 7.77 -9.62
N ASP A 74 5.93 8.92 -10.11
CA ASP A 74 6.66 10.18 -9.94
C ASP A 74 6.72 10.57 -8.47
N SER A 75 5.62 10.41 -7.73
CA SER A 75 5.57 10.64 -6.27
C SER A 75 6.51 9.72 -5.48
N VAL A 76 6.59 8.44 -5.86
CA VAL A 76 7.52 7.51 -5.17
C VAL A 76 8.97 7.86 -5.50
N ARG A 77 9.27 8.26 -6.74
CA ARG A 77 10.63 8.65 -7.15
C ARG A 77 11.09 9.95 -6.52
N SER A 78 10.18 10.90 -6.26
CA SER A 78 10.49 12.15 -5.58
C SER A 78 10.65 11.99 -4.06
N GLY A 79 10.17 10.86 -3.50
CA GLY A 79 10.33 10.53 -2.09
C GLY A 79 11.79 10.32 -1.68
N VAL A 80 12.05 10.42 -0.37
CA VAL A 80 13.40 10.35 0.21
C VAL A 80 14.16 9.10 -0.22
N PHE A 81 13.49 7.95 -0.24
CA PHE A 81 14.07 6.66 -0.65
C PHE A 81 13.73 6.29 -2.10
N GLY A 82 13.23 7.21 -2.91
CA GLY A 82 12.83 6.94 -4.30
C GLY A 82 13.97 6.42 -5.18
N THR A 83 15.21 6.87 -4.91
CA THR A 83 16.41 6.44 -5.64
C THR A 83 16.95 5.07 -5.22
N LEU A 84 16.43 4.52 -4.12
CA LEU A 84 16.86 3.23 -3.59
C LEU A 84 16.34 2.07 -4.45
N PHE A 85 15.14 2.22 -5.02
CA PHE A 85 14.50 1.22 -5.86
C PHE A 85 15.17 1.07 -7.23
N ARG A 86 15.19 -0.15 -7.75
CA ARG A 86 15.71 -0.43 -9.09
C ARG A 86 14.78 0.22 -10.15
N PRO A 87 15.30 1.05 -11.08
CA PRO A 87 14.48 1.70 -12.10
C PRO A 87 13.68 0.72 -12.97
N ASP A 88 14.26 -0.44 -13.28
CA ASP A 88 13.62 -1.52 -14.06
C ASP A 88 12.39 -2.13 -13.35
N ASN A 89 12.25 -1.94 -12.03
CA ASN A 89 11.18 -2.53 -11.23
C ASN A 89 9.95 -1.60 -11.09
N PHE A 90 9.95 -0.47 -11.80
CA PHE A 90 8.80 0.42 -11.92
C PHE A 90 8.03 0.08 -13.19
N ILE A 91 6.83 -0.48 -13.03
CA ILE A 91 5.97 -0.87 -14.16
C ILE A 91 4.71 -0.02 -14.09
N PHE A 92 4.46 0.79 -15.11
CA PHE A 92 3.26 1.63 -15.11
C PHE A 92 2.54 1.66 -16.45
N GLY A 93 1.22 1.74 -16.36
CA GLY A 93 0.33 1.94 -17.51
C GLY A 93 0.26 3.40 -17.95
N GLN A 94 -0.58 3.65 -18.97
CA GLN A 94 -0.91 4.99 -19.45
C GLN A 94 -2.36 5.38 -19.10
N SER A 95 -3.15 4.45 -18.60
CA SER A 95 -4.60 4.56 -18.41
C SER A 95 -4.99 3.97 -17.08
N GLY A 96 -5.55 4.78 -16.19
CA GLY A 96 -5.97 4.31 -14.88
C GLY A 96 -7.23 3.44 -14.86
N ALA A 97 -7.37 2.66 -13.80
CA ALA A 97 -8.58 1.87 -13.59
C ALA A 97 -9.79 2.72 -13.15
N GLY A 98 -9.59 3.95 -12.63
CA GLY A 98 -10.66 4.86 -12.22
C GLY A 98 -11.62 4.22 -11.21
N ASN A 99 -11.09 3.60 -10.15
CA ASN A 99 -11.84 2.85 -9.13
C ASN A 99 -12.76 1.73 -9.68
N ASN A 100 -12.49 1.24 -10.89
CA ASN A 100 -13.21 0.12 -11.47
C ASN A 100 -12.38 -1.17 -11.39
N TRP A 101 -12.79 -2.09 -10.51
CA TRP A 101 -12.16 -3.40 -10.35
C TRP A 101 -12.11 -4.19 -11.67
N ALA A 102 -13.17 -4.17 -12.47
CA ALA A 102 -13.24 -4.93 -13.71
C ALA A 102 -12.23 -4.42 -14.76
N LYS A 103 -11.95 -3.11 -14.77
CA LYS A 103 -10.89 -2.56 -15.63
C LYS A 103 -9.52 -3.05 -15.21
N GLY A 104 -9.24 -3.02 -13.90
CA GLY A 104 -7.99 -3.54 -13.36
C GLY A 104 -7.83 -5.05 -13.57
N HIS A 105 -8.90 -5.82 -13.55
CA HIS A 105 -8.83 -7.28 -13.62
C HIS A 105 -8.92 -7.87 -15.04
N TYR A 106 -9.73 -7.26 -15.92
CA TYR A 106 -10.04 -7.85 -17.22
C TYR A 106 -9.58 -7.03 -18.43
N THR A 107 -9.28 -5.74 -18.28
CA THR A 107 -8.89 -4.88 -19.42
C THR A 107 -7.48 -4.33 -19.23
N GLU A 108 -7.32 -3.14 -18.63
CA GLU A 108 -6.05 -2.42 -18.55
C GLU A 108 -5.00 -3.21 -17.78
N GLY A 109 -5.38 -3.78 -16.63
CA GLY A 109 -4.46 -4.60 -15.85
C GLY A 109 -4.14 -5.94 -16.49
N ALA A 110 -5.02 -6.48 -17.33
CA ALA A 110 -4.74 -7.70 -18.09
C ALA A 110 -3.72 -7.46 -19.21
N GLU A 111 -3.65 -6.25 -19.77
CA GLU A 111 -2.62 -5.88 -20.75
C GLU A 111 -1.23 -5.69 -20.09
N LEU A 112 -1.20 -5.20 -18.84
CA LEU A 112 0.06 -4.91 -18.14
C LEU A 112 0.62 -6.09 -17.32
N VAL A 113 -0.22 -7.05 -16.92
CA VAL A 113 0.15 -8.11 -15.97
C VAL A 113 1.33 -8.96 -16.44
N ASP A 114 1.41 -9.28 -17.74
CA ASP A 114 2.49 -10.12 -18.26
C ASP A 114 3.86 -9.44 -18.12
N THR A 115 3.90 -8.11 -18.31
CA THR A 115 5.13 -7.32 -18.09
C THR A 115 5.54 -7.32 -16.61
N VAL A 116 4.56 -7.19 -15.71
CA VAL A 116 4.81 -7.27 -14.27
C VAL A 116 5.34 -8.66 -13.89
N LEU A 117 4.73 -9.73 -14.41
CA LEU A 117 5.13 -11.11 -14.13
C LEU A 117 6.57 -11.38 -14.57
N ASP A 118 7.02 -10.84 -15.70
CA ASP A 118 8.40 -10.99 -16.14
C ASP A 118 9.40 -10.34 -15.16
N VAL A 119 9.08 -9.18 -14.59
CA VAL A 119 9.90 -8.54 -13.57
C VAL A 119 9.87 -9.31 -12.25
N VAL A 120 8.67 -9.75 -11.81
CA VAL A 120 8.52 -10.59 -10.62
C VAL A 120 9.31 -11.89 -10.76
N ARG A 121 9.31 -12.50 -11.95
CA ARG A 121 10.10 -13.70 -12.25
C ARG A 121 11.60 -13.42 -12.17
N LYS A 122 12.06 -12.32 -12.76
CA LYS A 122 13.47 -11.89 -12.66
C LYS A 122 13.93 -11.71 -11.21
N GLU A 123 13.10 -11.11 -10.35
CA GLU A 123 13.41 -10.95 -8.93
C GLU A 123 13.36 -12.28 -8.16
N ALA A 124 12.42 -13.16 -8.50
CA ALA A 124 12.30 -14.51 -7.93
C ALA A 124 13.49 -15.41 -8.30
N GLU A 125 13.94 -15.36 -9.56
CA GLU A 125 15.14 -16.08 -10.03
C GLU A 125 16.43 -15.55 -9.40
N GLY A 126 16.43 -14.28 -8.99
CA GLY A 126 17.51 -13.67 -8.22
C GLY A 126 17.56 -14.09 -6.75
N CYS A 127 16.68 -14.98 -6.28
CA CYS A 127 16.68 -15.50 -4.91
C CYS A 127 17.35 -16.88 -4.84
N ASP A 128 18.14 -17.14 -3.81
CA ASP A 128 18.66 -18.50 -3.54
C ASP A 128 17.54 -19.43 -3.08
N CYS A 129 16.65 -18.92 -2.21
CA CYS A 129 15.50 -19.67 -1.72
C CYS A 129 14.33 -18.74 -1.40
N LEU A 130 13.53 -18.46 -2.44
CA LEU A 130 12.30 -17.67 -2.33
C LEU A 130 11.33 -18.31 -1.32
N GLN A 131 10.91 -17.53 -0.32
CA GLN A 131 9.86 -17.92 0.61
C GLN A 131 8.46 -17.67 0.05
N GLY A 132 8.29 -16.54 -0.63
CA GLY A 132 7.01 -16.08 -1.14
C GLY A 132 7.04 -14.61 -1.51
N PHE A 133 5.84 -14.10 -1.75
CA PHE A 133 5.59 -12.73 -2.18
C PHE A 133 4.79 -12.00 -1.11
N GLN A 134 5.13 -10.74 -0.85
CA GLN A 134 4.35 -9.84 -0.01
C GLN A 134 3.71 -8.78 -0.90
N LEU A 135 2.40 -8.82 -1.07
CA LEU A 135 1.66 -7.80 -1.81
C LEU A 135 1.09 -6.74 -0.85
N ALA A 136 1.34 -5.46 -1.15
CA ALA A 136 0.68 -4.30 -0.56
C ALA A 136 -0.27 -3.67 -1.59
N HIS A 137 -1.56 -3.59 -1.26
CA HIS A 137 -2.59 -3.06 -2.15
C HIS A 137 -3.84 -2.60 -1.39
N SER A 138 -4.73 -1.87 -2.08
CA SER A 138 -6.08 -1.55 -1.58
C SER A 138 -7.14 -2.46 -2.19
N LEU A 139 -8.24 -2.66 -1.46
CA LEU A 139 -9.43 -3.36 -1.98
C LEU A 139 -10.47 -2.41 -2.60
N GLY A 140 -10.53 -1.15 -2.16
CA GLY A 140 -11.49 -0.16 -2.66
C GLY A 140 -11.09 0.50 -3.99
N GLY A 141 -9.82 0.47 -4.37
CA GLY A 141 -9.35 1.05 -5.64
C GLY A 141 -9.70 0.18 -6.85
N GLY A 142 -9.25 0.57 -8.05
CA GLY A 142 -9.37 -0.25 -9.27
C GLY A 142 -8.09 -1.05 -9.58
N THR A 143 -6.93 -0.40 -9.51
CA THR A 143 -5.63 -1.03 -9.78
C THR A 143 -5.23 -2.01 -8.69
N GLY A 144 -5.15 -1.56 -7.43
CA GLY A 144 -4.73 -2.38 -6.30
C GLY A 144 -5.61 -3.62 -6.13
N SER A 145 -6.93 -3.47 -6.28
CA SER A 145 -7.87 -4.57 -6.11
C SER A 145 -7.95 -5.46 -7.35
N GLY A 146 -8.25 -4.90 -8.52
CA GLY A 146 -8.48 -5.63 -9.77
C GLY A 146 -7.21 -6.26 -10.30
N MET A 147 -6.19 -5.45 -10.54
CA MET A 147 -4.89 -5.93 -11.05
C MET A 147 -4.14 -6.73 -9.99
N GLY A 148 -4.20 -6.32 -8.71
CA GLY A 148 -3.56 -7.08 -7.63
C GLY A 148 -4.12 -8.50 -7.47
N THR A 149 -5.44 -8.68 -7.58
CA THR A 149 -6.04 -10.03 -7.54
C THR A 149 -5.72 -10.86 -8.79
N LEU A 150 -5.65 -10.23 -9.97
CA LEU A 150 -5.21 -10.89 -11.19
C LEU A 150 -3.77 -11.40 -11.05
N LEU A 151 -2.87 -10.55 -10.54
CA LEU A 151 -1.47 -10.89 -10.33
C LEU A 151 -1.32 -12.05 -9.34
N ILE A 152 -2.07 -12.04 -8.23
CA ILE A 152 -2.12 -13.15 -7.27
C ILE A 152 -2.50 -14.47 -7.96
N SER A 153 -3.52 -14.45 -8.84
CA SER A 153 -3.95 -15.64 -9.57
C SER A 153 -2.83 -16.16 -10.49
N LYS A 154 -2.16 -15.26 -11.21
CA LYS A 154 -1.09 -15.59 -12.14
C LYS A 154 0.15 -16.16 -11.46
N ILE A 155 0.62 -15.54 -10.37
CA ILE A 155 1.78 -16.04 -9.61
C ILE A 155 1.50 -17.46 -9.08
N ARG A 156 0.25 -17.72 -8.66
CA ARG A 156 -0.16 -19.05 -8.21
C ARG A 156 -0.18 -20.07 -9.35
N GLU A 157 -0.60 -19.69 -10.55
CA GLU A 157 -0.59 -20.55 -11.75
C GLU A 157 0.83 -20.97 -12.16
N GLU A 158 1.83 -20.11 -11.96
CA GLU A 158 3.24 -20.42 -12.23
C GLU A 158 3.88 -21.42 -11.26
N GLY A 159 3.13 -21.88 -10.25
CA GLY A 159 3.61 -22.90 -9.30
C GLY A 159 4.57 -22.36 -8.25
N LEU A 160 4.71 -21.04 -8.13
CA LEU A 160 5.49 -20.40 -7.09
C LEU A 160 4.72 -20.49 -5.77
N LYS A 161 5.41 -20.87 -4.68
CA LYS A 161 4.79 -20.92 -3.34
C LYS A 161 4.46 -19.49 -2.91
N MET A 162 3.16 -19.19 -2.86
CA MET A 162 2.65 -17.91 -2.38
C MET A 162 2.35 -17.99 -0.88
N ALA A 163 3.02 -17.16 -0.09
CA ALA A 163 2.75 -16.99 1.33
C ALA A 163 3.03 -15.54 1.77
N ALA A 164 2.19 -14.59 1.36
CA ALA A 164 1.79 -13.43 2.15
C ALA A 164 0.78 -12.56 1.38
N THR A 165 -0.24 -12.10 2.08
CA THR A 165 -1.18 -11.04 1.66
C THR A 165 -1.15 -10.01 2.76
N PHE A 166 -0.73 -8.77 2.48
CA PHE A 166 -0.86 -7.67 3.43
C PHE A 166 -1.82 -6.62 2.87
N ILE A 167 -2.96 -6.49 3.55
CA ILE A 167 -4.03 -5.55 3.18
C ILE A 167 -3.86 -4.33 4.06
N GLY A 168 -3.34 -3.25 3.48
CA GLY A 168 -3.37 -1.93 4.08
C GLY A 168 -4.48 -1.13 3.44
N ASN A 169 -5.67 -1.14 4.04
CA ASN A 169 -6.68 -0.11 3.78
C ASN A 169 -7.67 -0.02 4.96
N SER A 170 -7.51 0.99 5.81
CA SER A 170 -8.54 1.46 6.77
C SER A 170 -9.59 2.36 6.10
N THR A 171 -9.23 3.15 5.07
CA THR A 171 -10.13 4.04 4.31
C THR A 171 -11.29 3.34 3.60
N ALA A 172 -11.25 2.03 3.35
CA ALA A 172 -12.38 1.26 2.82
C ALA A 172 -13.57 1.24 3.81
N ILE A 173 -13.29 1.47 5.11
CA ILE A 173 -14.34 1.68 6.11
C ILE A 173 -15.17 2.92 5.81
N GLN A 174 -14.62 3.90 5.10
CA GLN A 174 -15.34 5.09 4.68
C GLN A 174 -16.52 4.74 3.78
N GLU A 175 -16.36 3.82 2.82
CA GLU A 175 -17.48 3.38 1.98
C GLU A 175 -18.55 2.65 2.79
N LEU A 176 -18.13 1.90 3.81
CA LEU A 176 -19.04 1.25 4.75
C LEU A 176 -19.80 2.31 5.57
N PHE A 177 -19.11 3.31 6.11
CA PHE A 177 -19.71 4.42 6.86
C PHE A 177 -20.61 5.29 5.99
N LYS A 178 -20.25 5.56 4.73
CA LYS A 178 -21.12 6.25 3.75
C LYS A 178 -22.41 5.46 3.52
N ARG A 179 -22.33 4.14 3.29
CA ARG A 179 -23.53 3.28 3.13
C ARG A 179 -24.38 3.21 4.39
N ILE A 180 -23.75 3.16 5.57
CA ILE A 180 -24.45 3.16 6.85
C ILE A 180 -25.14 4.52 7.04
N SER A 181 -24.45 5.64 6.80
CA SER A 181 -24.98 7.01 6.88
C SER A 181 -26.19 7.20 5.95
N GLU A 182 -26.09 6.75 4.70
CA GLU A 182 -27.21 6.77 3.74
C GLU A 182 -28.45 6.01 4.26
N GLN A 183 -28.25 4.90 4.98
CA GLN A 183 -29.33 4.11 5.58
C GLN A 183 -29.74 4.63 6.97
N PHE A 184 -28.89 5.38 7.66
CA PHE A 184 -29.07 5.83 9.04
C PHE A 184 -30.32 6.68 9.19
N THR A 185 -30.54 7.60 8.25
CA THR A 185 -31.75 8.45 8.17
C THR A 185 -33.06 7.65 8.10
N ALA A 186 -33.05 6.43 7.55
CA ALA A 186 -34.22 5.55 7.49
C ALA A 186 -34.58 4.89 8.84
N PHE A 187 -33.66 4.91 9.83
CA PHE A 187 -33.84 4.29 11.14
C PHE A 187 -34.21 5.27 12.27
N LEU A 188 -34.32 6.58 11.97
CA LEU A 188 -34.56 7.64 12.98
C LEU A 188 -35.78 7.39 13.87
N HIS A 189 -36.88 6.88 13.30
CA HIS A 189 -38.09 6.52 14.06
C HIS A 189 -37.87 5.32 15.02
N TRP A 190 -36.95 4.40 14.70
CA TRP A 190 -36.70 3.23 15.53
C TRP A 190 -35.83 3.58 16.75
N TYR A 191 -34.81 4.42 16.56
CA TYR A 191 -33.92 4.87 17.64
C TYR A 191 -34.62 5.84 18.62
N THR A 192 -35.44 6.77 18.11
CA THR A 192 -36.26 7.66 18.96
C THR A 192 -37.33 6.88 19.73
N GLY A 193 -37.87 5.80 19.15
CA GLY A 193 -38.81 4.88 19.81
C GLY A 193 -38.21 4.09 20.98
N GLU A 194 -36.90 3.83 20.95
CA GLU A 194 -36.15 3.17 22.03
C GLU A 194 -35.62 4.18 23.09
N GLY A 195 -35.89 5.48 22.91
CA GLY A 195 -35.61 6.52 23.90
C GLY A 195 -34.33 7.34 23.66
N MET A 196 -33.72 7.25 22.47
CA MET A 196 -32.60 8.13 22.06
C MET A 196 -33.12 9.53 21.72
N ASP A 197 -32.41 10.57 22.15
CA ASP A 197 -32.78 11.96 21.84
C ASP A 197 -32.47 12.31 20.37
N GLU A 198 -33.32 13.11 19.74
CA GLU A 198 -33.15 13.52 18.33
C GLU A 198 -31.86 14.33 18.12
N MET A 199 -31.42 15.06 19.15
CA MET A 199 -30.15 15.79 19.13
C MET A 199 -28.94 14.83 19.14
N GLU A 200 -28.97 13.76 19.92
CA GLU A 200 -27.92 12.73 19.96
C GLU A 200 -27.82 11.99 18.63
N PHE A 201 -28.96 11.78 17.95
CA PHE A 201 -28.98 11.16 16.62
C PHE A 201 -28.31 12.05 15.56
N THR A 202 -28.58 13.35 15.61
CA THR A 202 -27.98 14.34 14.68
C THR A 202 -26.48 14.48 14.93
N GLU A 203 -26.05 14.42 16.19
CA GLU A 203 -24.63 14.44 16.56
C GLU A 203 -23.89 13.19 16.08
N ALA A 204 -24.50 12.00 16.19
CA ALA A 204 -23.93 10.76 15.68
C ALA A 204 -23.78 10.76 14.14
N GLU A 205 -24.74 11.35 13.43
CA GLU A 205 -24.66 11.54 11.97
C GLU A 205 -23.53 12.51 11.59
N SER A 206 -23.38 13.63 12.32
CA SER A 206 -22.27 14.58 12.12
C SER A 206 -20.92 13.91 12.32
N ASN A 207 -20.74 13.20 13.44
CA ASN A 207 -19.47 12.53 13.76
C ASN A 207 -19.10 11.46 12.71
N MET A 208 -20.08 10.73 12.17
CA MET A 208 -19.82 9.80 11.07
C MET A 208 -19.41 10.53 9.78
N ASN A 209 -20.04 11.66 9.45
CA ASN A 209 -19.70 12.44 8.26
C ASN A 209 -18.31 13.11 8.38
N ASP A 210 -17.94 13.55 9.57
CA ASP A 210 -16.61 14.09 9.86
C ASP A 210 -15.54 13.01 9.71
N LEU A 211 -15.76 11.83 10.30
CA LEU A 211 -14.87 10.68 10.15
C LEU A 211 -14.74 10.25 8.68
N VAL A 212 -15.84 10.25 7.93
CA VAL A 212 -15.84 9.99 6.49
C VAL A 212 -15.02 11.03 5.73
N SER A 213 -15.06 12.29 6.13
CA SER A 213 -14.32 13.37 5.50
C SER A 213 -12.82 13.26 5.79
N GLU A 214 -12.45 12.89 7.01
CA GLU A 214 -11.08 12.62 7.42
C GLU A 214 -10.45 11.49 6.57
N TYR A 215 -11.16 10.37 6.42
CA TYR A 215 -10.73 9.29 5.53
C TYR A 215 -10.62 9.74 4.06
N GLN A 216 -11.46 10.68 3.62
CA GLN A 216 -11.37 11.22 2.26
C GLN A 216 -10.11 12.07 2.09
N GLN A 217 -9.79 12.89 3.09
CA GLN A 217 -8.56 13.68 3.09
C GLN A 217 -7.33 12.77 3.03
N TYR A 218 -7.26 11.69 3.82
CA TYR A 218 -6.16 10.73 3.72
C TYR A 218 -6.08 10.00 2.37
N GLN A 219 -7.21 9.79 1.69
CA GLN A 219 -7.23 9.21 0.36
C GLN A 219 -6.73 10.18 -0.72
N GLU A 220 -7.07 11.46 -0.60
CA GLU A 220 -6.73 12.51 -1.55
C GLU A 220 -5.37 13.17 -1.24
N ALA A 221 -4.82 12.96 -0.04
CA ALA A 221 -3.54 13.49 0.39
C ALA A 221 -2.41 13.06 -0.54
N THR A 222 -1.65 14.04 -1.01
CA THR A 222 -0.44 13.85 -1.79
C THR A 222 0.78 13.86 -0.88
N ALA A 223 1.90 13.28 -1.32
CA ALA A 223 3.10 13.14 -0.49
C ALA A 223 3.72 14.49 -0.06
N ASP A 224 3.28 15.62 -0.61
CA ASP A 224 3.76 16.97 -0.29
C ASP A 224 2.95 17.67 0.82
N ASP A 225 1.85 17.07 1.29
CA ASP A 225 0.96 17.65 2.32
C ASP A 225 1.40 17.23 3.75
N GLU A 226 2.70 17.41 4.08
CA GLU A 226 3.31 17.01 5.36
C GLU A 226 2.81 17.79 6.61
N ASP A 227 1.89 18.75 6.47
CA ASP A 227 1.46 19.63 7.57
C ASP A 227 0.21 19.12 8.34
N VAL A 228 -0.26 17.89 8.12
CA VAL A 228 -1.45 17.34 8.82
C VAL A 228 -1.10 16.37 9.96
N TYR A 229 0.15 16.38 10.43
CA TYR A 229 0.60 15.54 11.55
C TYR A 229 0.73 16.34 12.85
N GLU A 230 -0.39 16.88 13.36
CA GLU A 230 -0.52 17.10 14.80
C GLU A 230 -1.39 15.97 15.35
N GLU A 231 -0.76 14.89 15.81
CA GLU A 231 -1.39 13.96 16.74
C GLU A 231 -1.87 14.78 17.94
N GLU A 232 -3.18 14.75 18.25
CA GLU A 232 -3.69 15.24 19.54
C GLU A 232 -3.03 14.41 20.65
N GLU A 233 -1.94 14.93 21.23
CA GLU A 233 -1.41 14.46 22.51
C GLU A 233 -2.55 14.52 23.53
N SER A 234 -3.04 13.35 23.93
CA SER A 234 -3.92 13.23 25.08
C SER A 234 -3.21 13.83 26.30
N PRO A 235 -3.80 14.78 27.04
CA PRO A 235 -3.15 15.36 28.19
C PRO A 235 -2.96 14.29 29.27
N GLU A 236 -1.70 13.99 29.60
CA GLU A 236 -1.34 13.20 30.76
C GLU A 236 -1.95 13.84 32.02
N THR A 237 -2.96 13.19 32.61
CA THR A 237 -3.43 13.52 33.95
C THR A 237 -2.47 12.92 34.98
N ALA A 238 -1.78 13.81 35.69
CA ALA A 238 -1.02 13.53 36.92
C ALA A 238 -1.93 13.22 38.13
#